data_AF-A0A657PP06-F1
#
_entry.id   AF-A0A657PP06-F1
#
_cell.length_a   1.000
_cell.length_b   1.000
_cell.length_c   1.000
_cell.angle_alpha   90.00
_cell.angle_beta   90.00
_cell.angle_gamma   90.00
#
_symmetry.space_group_name_H-M   'P 1'
#
loop_
_entity.id
_entity.type
_entity.pdbx_description
1 polymer ?
#
loop_
_entity_poly.entity_id
_entity_poly.type
_entity_poly.pdbx_seq_one_letter_code
_entity_poly.pdbx_strand_id
1 'polypeptide(L)'
;MAYEVNGKSLETTANGYLVNLEEWNEEVANAIAAEEGITLSEKAWDIINFLRDEYFNNNANQPNERNMVKHFKGVWTDLPKVDT
;
A
#
# COMPACT_ATOMS: atom_id res chain seq x y z
N MET A 1 -6.57 -15.48 7.07
CA MET A 1 -5.60 -15.48 8.18
C MET A 1 -5.99 -14.34 9.10
N ALA A 2 -5.21 -13.96 10.11
CA ALA A 2 -5.49 -12.75 10.88
C ALA A 2 -4.19 -12.06 11.27
N TYR A 3 -4.18 -10.73 11.20
CA TYR A 3 -3.06 -9.93 11.70
C TYR A 3 -3.36 -9.44 13.11
N GLU A 4 -2.39 -9.53 14.01
CA GLU A 4 -2.51 -8.99 15.37
C GLU A 4 -1.81 -7.63 15.45
N VAL A 5 -2.59 -6.56 15.64
CA VAL A 5 -2.09 -5.19 15.68
C VAL A 5 -2.64 -4.50 16.93
N ASN A 6 -1.76 -4.04 17.82
CA ASN A 6 -2.14 -3.41 19.10
C ASN A 6 -3.13 -4.22 19.95
N GLY A 7 -3.00 -5.56 19.93
CA GLY A 7 -3.90 -6.46 20.65
C GLY A 7 -5.29 -6.61 20.03
N LYS A 8 -5.48 -6.12 18.79
CA LYS A 8 -6.65 -6.34 17.97
C LYS A 8 -6.34 -7.35 16.87
N SER A 9 -7.20 -8.36 16.75
CA SER A 9 -7.18 -9.30 15.65
C SER A 9 -7.92 -8.72 14.44
N LEU A 10 -7.24 -8.64 13.29
CA LEU A 10 -7.75 -8.13 12.03
C LEU A 10 -8.00 -9.28 11.07
N GLU A 11 -9.25 -9.45 10.64
CA GLU A 11 -9.64 -10.54 9.76
C GLU A 11 -9.10 -10.33 8.34
N THR A 12 -8.47 -11.38 7.79
CA THR A 12 -7.99 -11.36 6.41
C THR A 12 -8.49 -12.53 5.59
N THR A 13 -8.64 -12.28 4.30
CA THR A 13 -8.93 -13.30 3.28
C THR A 13 -7.82 -14.35 3.24
N ALA A 14 -8.05 -15.45 2.51
CA ALA A 14 -7.05 -16.50 2.31
C ALA A 14 -5.74 -15.99 1.69
N ASN A 15 -5.80 -14.88 0.95
CA ASN A 15 -4.65 -14.26 0.28
C ASN A 15 -4.00 -13.13 1.12
N GLY A 16 -4.42 -12.93 2.38
CA GLY A 16 -3.83 -11.92 3.26
C GLY A 16 -4.39 -10.50 3.12
N TYR A 17 -5.41 -10.26 2.29
CA TYR A 17 -6.08 -8.96 2.22
C TYR A 17 -7.01 -8.74 3.41
N LEU A 18 -7.03 -7.53 3.98
CA LEU A 18 -7.98 -7.12 5.01
C LEU A 18 -9.43 -7.26 4.53
N VAL A 19 -10.29 -7.87 5.35
CA VAL A 19 -11.72 -7.97 5.07
C VAL A 19 -12.41 -6.62 5.28
N ASN A 20 -12.06 -5.91 6.35
CA ASN A 20 -12.54 -4.56 6.60
C ASN A 20 -11.42 -3.53 6.31
N LEU A 21 -11.58 -2.81 5.19
CA LEU A 21 -10.59 -1.83 4.71
C LEU A 21 -10.49 -0.58 5.59
N GLU A 22 -11.53 -0.30 6.40
CA GLU A 22 -11.57 0.84 7.33
C GLU A 22 -10.71 0.61 8.58
N GLU A 23 -10.33 -0.64 8.87
CA GLU A 23 -9.48 -0.98 10.01
C GLU A 23 -8.00 -0.74 9.74
N TRP A 24 -7.66 -0.42 8.50
CA TRP A 24 -6.29 -0.14 8.13
C TRP A 24 -5.80 1.16 8.78
N ASN A 25 -4.57 1.11 9.26
CA ASN A 25 -3.76 2.25 9.64
C ASN A 25 -2.28 1.94 9.31
N GLU A 26 -1.37 2.86 9.62
CA GLU A 26 0.06 2.65 9.38
C GLU A 26 0.65 1.45 10.15
N GLU A 27 0.18 1.17 11.36
CA GLU A 27 0.64 0.02 12.16
C GLU A 27 0.21 -1.30 11.50
N VAL A 28 -0.99 -1.34 10.93
CA VAL A 28 -1.47 -2.49 10.15
C VAL A 28 -0.59 -2.73 8.92
N ALA A 29 -0.27 -1.67 8.17
CA ALA A 29 0.61 -1.79 7.02
C ALA A 29 2.00 -2.32 7.42
N ASN A 30 2.56 -1.84 8.53
CA ASN A 30 3.83 -2.33 9.06
C ASN A 30 3.76 -3.81 9.50
N ALA A 31 2.66 -4.21 10.16
CA ALA A 31 2.47 -5.60 10.57
C ALA A 31 2.41 -6.56 9.37
N ILE A 32 1.66 -6.17 8.32
CA ILE A 32 1.58 -6.92 7.05
C ILE A 32 2.97 -7.01 6.41
N ALA A 33 3.66 -5.88 6.29
CA ALA A 33 5.00 -5.85 5.68
C ALA A 33 6.01 -6.70 6.45
N ALA A 34 5.96 -6.68 7.79
CA ALA A 34 6.85 -7.47 8.63
C ALA A 34 6.62 -8.99 8.45
N GLU A 35 5.38 -9.43 8.26
CA GLU A 35 5.07 -10.85 7.98
C GLU A 35 5.60 -11.28 6.61
N GLU A 36 5.62 -10.37 5.62
CA GLU A 36 6.23 -10.60 4.31
C GLU A 36 7.76 -10.40 4.28
N GLY A 37 8.37 -10.00 5.41
CA GLY A 37 9.81 -9.71 5.49
C GLY A 37 10.22 -8.44 4.74
N ILE A 38 9.30 -7.51 4.54
CA ILE A 38 9.48 -6.24 3.83
C ILE A 38 9.61 -5.10 4.84
N THR A 39 10.57 -4.20 4.60
CA THR A 39 10.64 -2.92 5.31
C THR A 39 10.04 -1.82 4.43
N LEU A 40 9.05 -1.11 4.97
CA LEU A 40 8.40 -0.02 4.25
C LEU A 40 9.28 1.23 4.23
N SER A 41 9.91 1.49 3.09
CA SER A 41 10.63 2.74 2.82
C SER A 41 9.67 3.92 2.60
N GLU A 42 10.19 5.15 2.59
CA GLU A 42 9.40 6.34 2.25
C GLU A 42 8.66 6.19 0.90
N LYS A 43 9.34 5.66 -0.12
CA LYS A 43 8.71 5.40 -1.43
C LYS A 43 7.65 4.31 -1.38
N ALA A 44 7.78 3.33 -0.50
CA ALA A 44 6.73 2.32 -0.29
C ALA A 44 5.48 2.97 0.33
N TRP A 45 5.66 3.90 1.27
CA TRP A 45 4.56 4.68 1.84
C TRP A 45 3.87 5.57 0.81
N ASP A 46 4.62 6.22 -0.08
CA ASP A 46 4.03 6.98 -1.19
C ASP A 46 3.11 6.10 -2.04
N ILE A 47 3.54 4.88 -2.37
CA ILE A 47 2.73 3.90 -3.12
C ILE A 47 1.48 3.50 -2.33
N ILE A 48 1.62 3.10 -1.06
CA ILE A 48 0.51 2.64 -0.23
C ILE A 48 -0.52 3.75 -0.09
N ASN A 49 -0.10 4.97 0.24
CA ASN A 49 -0.98 6.11 0.44
C ASN A 49 -1.69 6.50 -0.86
N PHE A 50 -0.99 6.50 -1.99
CA PHE A 50 -1.59 6.74 -3.30
C PHE A 50 -2.66 5.69 -3.65
N LEU A 51 -2.38 4.40 -3.47
CA LEU A 51 -3.34 3.34 -3.75
C LEU A 51 -4.57 3.42 -2.85
N ARG A 52 -4.40 3.81 -1.59
CA ARG A 52 -5.52 4.04 -0.66
C ARG A 52 -6.35 5.24 -1.08
N ASP A 53 -5.71 6.36 -1.42
CA ASP A 53 -6.42 7.56 -1.88
C ASP A 53 -7.23 7.27 -3.16
N GLU A 54 -6.64 6.60 -4.14
CA GLU A 54 -7.33 6.18 -5.37
C GLU A 54 -8.53 5.28 -5.09
N TYR A 55 -8.42 4.35 -4.14
CA TYR A 55 -9.53 3.47 -3.80
C TYR A 55 -10.67 4.23 -3.09
N PHE A 56 -10.35 4.99 -2.04
CA PHE A 56 -11.38 5.61 -1.19
C PHE A 56 -11.94 6.91 -1.77
N ASN A 57 -11.12 7.70 -2.46
CA ASN A 57 -11.47 9.04 -2.93
C ASN A 57 -11.68 9.10 -4.46
N ASN A 58 -11.41 8.02 -5.20
CA ASN A 58 -11.59 7.96 -6.65
C ASN A 58 -12.41 6.73 -7.10
N ASN A 59 -13.63 6.59 -6.57
CA ASN A 59 -14.61 5.57 -7.02
C ASN A 59 -14.11 4.12 -7.00
N ALA A 60 -13.38 3.70 -5.94
CA ALA A 60 -12.78 2.37 -5.85
C ALA A 60 -11.82 2.07 -7.02
N ASN A 61 -11.17 3.10 -7.58
CA ASN A 61 -10.21 2.92 -8.66
C ASN A 61 -8.98 2.16 -8.15
N GLN A 62 -8.55 1.20 -8.96
CA GLN A 62 -7.32 0.46 -8.77
C GLN A 62 -6.42 0.76 -9.98
N PRO A 63 -5.49 1.72 -9.85
CA PRO A 63 -4.68 2.15 -10.97
C PRO A 63 -3.80 1.00 -11.47
N ASN A 64 -3.76 0.81 -12.78
CA ASN A 64 -2.83 -0.13 -13.39
C ASN A 64 -1.38 0.38 -13.30
N GLU A 65 -0.43 -0.52 -13.56
CA GLU A 65 1.01 -0.22 -13.50
C GLU A 65 1.39 1.01 -14.35
N ARG A 66 0.87 1.14 -15.57
CA ARG A 66 1.16 2.29 -16.45
C ARG A 66 0.75 3.62 -15.82
N ASN A 67 -0.42 3.66 -15.17
CA ASN A 67 -0.92 4.86 -14.50
C ASN A 67 -0.08 5.17 -13.26
N MET A 68 0.28 4.15 -12.48
CA MET A 68 1.18 4.30 -11.32
C MET A 68 2.54 4.86 -11.75
N VAL A 69 3.18 4.27 -12.76
CA VAL A 69 4.48 4.74 -13.28
C VAL A 69 4.38 6.19 -13.77
N LYS A 70 3.29 6.56 -14.44
CA LYS A 70 3.08 7.94 -14.89
C LYS A 70 2.94 8.91 -13.71
N HIS A 71 2.18 8.55 -12.67
CA HIS A 71 2.03 9.37 -11.47
C HIS A 71 3.36 9.56 -10.74
N PHE A 72 4.04 8.46 -10.41
CA PHE A 72 5.27 8.50 -9.62
C PHE A 72 6.47 9.10 -10.37
N LYS A 73 6.49 9.12 -11.71
CA LYS A 73 7.47 9.93 -12.47
C LYS A 73 7.40 11.43 -12.15
N GLY A 74 6.23 11.94 -11.76
CA GLY A 74 6.06 13.33 -11.33
C GLY A 74 6.38 13.57 -9.85
N VAL A 75 6.18 12.56 -9.01
CA VAL A 75 6.43 12.61 -7.56
C VAL A 75 7.91 12.39 -7.24
N TRP A 76 8.50 11.33 -7.78
CA TRP A 76 9.89 10.93 -7.54
C TRP A 76 10.83 11.54 -8.56
N THR A 77 11.23 12.77 -8.30
CA THR A 77 12.14 13.54 -9.18
C THR A 77 13.62 13.21 -8.96
N ASP A 78 13.93 12.46 -7.91
CA ASP A 78 15.27 12.03 -7.53
C ASP A 78 15.74 10.76 -8.24
N LEU A 79 14.84 10.07 -8.96
CA LEU A 79 15.18 8.83 -9.64
C LEU A 79 16.02 9.10 -10.91
N PRO A 80 17.09 8.32 -11.14
CA PRO A 80 17.83 8.41 -12.38
C PRO A 80 16.87 8.11 -13.54
N LYS A 81 16.98 8.89 -14.61
CA LYS A 81 16.27 8.56 -15.84
C LYS A 81 16.80 7.22 -16.32
N VAL A 82 15.90 6.25 -16.44
CA VAL A 82 16.20 5.00 -17.14
C VAL A 82 16.25 5.38 -18.62
N ASP A 83 17.44 5.70 -19.11
CA ASP A 83 17.67 5.84 -20.55
C ASP A 83 17.37 4.47 -21.17
N THR A 84 16.35 4.47 -22.03
CA THR A 84 15.87 3.29 -22.77
C THR A 84 16.50 3.26 -24.15
#